data_AF-A0A838RJ10-F1
#
_entry.id   AF-A0A838RJ10-F1
#
_cell.length_a   1.000
_cell.length_b   1.000
_cell.length_c   1.000
_cell.angle_alpha   90.00
_cell.angle_beta   90.00
_cell.angle_gamma   90.00
#
_symmetry.space_group_name_H-M   'P 1'
#
loop_
_entity.id
_entity.type
_entity.pdbx_description
1 polymer ?
#
loop_
_entity_poly.entity_id
_entity_poly.type
_entity_poly.pdbx_seq_one_letter_code
_entity_poly.pdbx_strand_id
1 'polypeptide(L)'
;MSAKFLGLPFAAWGLLCLLLAALWLVVGPQERLMGATGLRFVVLRYFHALTWLLLAIAAFLAGFDLLGGTSSARMVALLSLAVYITFLITLLTKPSL
;
A
#
# COMPACT_ATOMS: atom_id res chain seq x y z
N MET A 1 -10.99 18.79 -13.46
CA MET A 1 -11.14 19.38 -12.11
C MET A 1 -9.92 18.97 -11.30
N SER A 2 -9.23 19.89 -10.61
CA SER A 2 -8.15 19.49 -9.69
C SER A 2 -8.76 18.70 -8.54
N ALA A 3 -8.72 17.37 -8.65
CA ALA A 3 -9.27 16.50 -7.65
C ALA A 3 -8.47 16.72 -6.35
N LYS A 4 -9.16 17.20 -5.31
CA LYS A 4 -8.59 17.51 -4.00
C LYS A 4 -9.22 16.59 -2.97
N PHE A 5 -8.41 16.02 -2.09
CA PHE A 5 -8.84 15.26 -0.94
C PHE A 5 -8.36 15.97 0.32
N LEU A 6 -9.30 16.32 1.21
CA LEU A 6 -9.03 17.07 2.44
C LEU A 6 -8.24 18.38 2.21
N GLY A 7 -8.56 19.10 1.11
CA GLY A 7 -7.91 20.36 0.74
C GLY A 7 -6.56 20.22 0.03
N LEU A 8 -5.97 19.02 -0.01
CA LEU A 8 -4.70 18.75 -0.69
C LEU A 8 -4.92 18.04 -2.05
N PRO A 9 -4.08 18.30 -3.07
CA PRO A 9 -4.19 17.60 -4.35
C PRO A 9 -3.86 16.11 -4.19
N PHE A 10 -4.51 15.25 -4.97
CA PHE A 10 -4.22 13.81 -4.94
C PHE A 10 -2.73 13.48 -5.17
N ALA A 11 -2.02 14.28 -5.95
CA ALA A 11 -0.57 14.11 -6.14
C ALA A 11 0.22 14.22 -4.82
N ALA A 12 -0.18 15.11 -3.90
CA ALA A 12 0.46 15.22 -2.59
C ALA A 12 0.22 13.97 -1.73
N TRP A 13 -1.00 13.41 -1.78
CA TRP A 13 -1.32 12.15 -1.13
C TRP A 13 -0.56 10.96 -1.73
N GLY A 14 -0.40 10.94 -3.06
CA GLY A 14 0.41 9.94 -3.74
C GLY A 14 1.87 9.98 -3.29
N LEU A 15 2.44 11.19 -3.17
CA LEU A 15 3.80 11.38 -2.67
C LEU A 15 3.94 10.92 -1.22
N LEU A 16 2.98 11.24 -0.34
CA LEU A 16 2.97 10.76 1.03
C LEU A 16 2.94 9.22 1.10
N CYS A 17 2.12 8.58 0.26
CA CYS A 17 2.06 7.13 0.19
C CYS A 17 3.40 6.53 -0.26
N LEU A 18 4.10 7.13 -1.22
CA LEU A 18 5.46 6.70 -1.61
C LEU A 18 6.46 6.81 -0.46
N LEU A 19 6.41 7.90 0.30
CA LEU A 19 7.27 8.07 1.47
C LEU A 19 7.02 7.00 2.52
N LEU A 20 5.75 6.66 2.79
CA LEU A 20 5.38 5.59 3.72
C LEU A 20 5.82 4.20 3.21
N ALA A 21 5.71 3.95 1.90
CA ALA A 21 6.22 2.72 1.29
C ALA A 21 7.73 2.58 1.49
N ALA A 22 8.50 3.65 1.21
CA ALA A 22 9.95 3.67 1.38
C ALA A 22 10.34 3.53 2.86
N LEU A 23 9.65 4.23 3.76
CA LEU A 23 9.88 4.15 5.19
C LEU A 23 9.69 2.72 5.72
N TRP A 24 8.64 2.02 5.27
CA TRP A 24 8.42 0.62 5.66
C TRP A 24 9.55 -0.30 5.19
N LEU A 25 10.10 -0.07 4.00
CA LEU A 25 11.24 -0.84 3.50
C LEU A 25 12.50 -0.61 4.35
N VAL A 26 12.69 0.58 4.92
CA VAL A 26 13.87 0.87 5.76
C VAL A 26 13.67 0.48 7.23
N VAL A 27 12.52 0.83 7.81
CA VAL A 27 12.24 0.75 9.27
C VAL A 27 11.45 -0.51 9.66
N GLY A 28 10.95 -1.27 8.68
CA GLY A 28 10.07 -2.42 8.93
C GLY A 28 10.60 -3.41 9.98
N PRO A 29 9.71 -3.99 10.81
CA PRO A 29 10.09 -4.72 12.02
C PRO A 29 10.83 -6.02 11.70
N GLN A 30 12.16 -6.02 11.82
CA GLN A 30 13.00 -7.19 11.57
C GLN A 30 12.73 -8.33 12.56
N GLU A 31 12.44 -8.00 13.82
CA GLU A 31 12.23 -8.98 14.89
C GLU A 31 11.00 -9.87 14.64
N ARG A 32 9.92 -9.29 14.08
CA ARG A 32 8.72 -10.04 13.72
C ARG A 32 8.91 -10.88 12.45
N LEU A 33 9.92 -10.57 11.65
CA LEU A 33 10.27 -11.31 10.44
C LEU A 33 11.20 -12.50 10.74
N MET A 34 11.98 -12.45 11.83
CA MET A 34 12.90 -13.55 12.20
C MET A 34 12.18 -14.88 12.48
N GLY A 35 10.92 -14.84 12.94
CA GLY A 35 10.08 -16.04 13.12
C GLY A 35 9.21 -16.41 11.93
N ALA A 36 9.27 -15.65 10.82
CA ALA A 36 8.49 -15.89 9.62
C ALA A 36 9.38 -16.46 8.50
N THR A 37 9.03 -17.62 7.97
CA THR A 37 9.76 -18.27 6.86
C THR A 37 8.91 -18.36 5.59
N GLY A 38 9.57 -18.45 4.43
CA GLY A 38 8.93 -18.64 3.13
C GLY A 38 7.96 -17.52 2.75
N LEU A 39 6.74 -17.89 2.34
CA LEU A 39 5.73 -16.96 1.83
C LEU A 39 5.31 -15.92 2.89
N ARG A 40 5.30 -16.30 4.18
CA ARG A 40 4.94 -15.41 5.29
C ARG A 40 5.92 -14.23 5.42
N PHE A 41 7.22 -14.50 5.22
CA PHE A 41 8.24 -13.44 5.22
C PHE A 41 7.99 -12.43 4.10
N VAL A 42 7.74 -12.93 2.88
CA VAL A 42 7.50 -12.08 1.71
C VAL A 42 6.27 -11.19 1.93
N VAL A 43 5.17 -11.76 2.42
CA VAL A 43 3.95 -10.99 2.70
C VAL A 43 4.19 -9.92 3.76
N LEU A 44 4.78 -10.28 4.90
CA LEU A 44 5.01 -9.32 5.99
C LEU A 44 6.01 -8.22 5.62
N ARG A 45 7.01 -8.54 4.79
CA ARG A 45 8.03 -7.58 4.38
C ARG A 45 7.54 -6.63 3.30
N TYR A 46 6.86 -7.14 2.28
CA TYR A 46 6.56 -6.39 1.06
C TYR A 46 5.11 -5.98 0.90
N PHE A 47 4.11 -6.72 1.40
CA PHE A 47 2.70 -6.40 1.11
C PHE A 47 2.27 -5.06 1.70
N HIS A 48 2.79 -4.68 2.87
CA HIS A 48 2.47 -3.37 3.45
C HIS A 48 3.03 -2.22 2.57
N ALA A 49 4.29 -2.31 2.15
CA ALA A 49 4.88 -1.36 1.21
C ALA A 49 4.14 -1.36 -0.14
N LEU A 50 3.70 -2.53 -0.60
CA LEU A 50 2.91 -2.69 -1.83
C LEU A 50 1.54 -2.02 -1.72
N THR A 51 0.85 -2.10 -0.57
CA THR A 51 -0.40 -1.36 -0.33
C THR A 51 -0.17 0.14 -0.51
N TRP A 52 0.87 0.69 0.12
CA TRP A 52 1.21 2.11 -0.02
C TRP A 52 1.57 2.48 -1.45
N LEU A 53 2.31 1.62 -2.15
CA LEU A 53 2.66 1.83 -3.55
C LEU A 53 1.42 1.85 -4.45
N LEU A 54 0.49 0.91 -4.27
CA LEU A 54 -0.76 0.85 -5.03
C LEU A 54 -1.66 2.07 -4.74
N LEU A 55 -1.74 2.52 -3.49
CA LEU A 55 -2.45 3.75 -3.14
C LEU A 55 -1.81 4.99 -3.79
N ALA A 56 -0.47 5.05 -3.85
CA ALA A 56 0.22 6.12 -4.56
C ALA A 56 -0.14 6.13 -6.05
N ILE A 57 -0.13 4.97 -6.70
CA ILE A 57 -0.51 4.81 -8.11
C ILE A 57 -1.98 5.24 -8.31
N ALA A 58 -2.90 4.81 -7.44
CA ALA A 58 -4.30 5.21 -7.50
C ALA A 58 -4.47 6.73 -7.35
N ALA A 59 -3.74 7.36 -6.44
CA ALA A 59 -3.77 8.80 -6.23
C ALA A 59 -3.21 9.57 -7.45
N PHE A 60 -2.13 9.09 -8.07
CA PHE A 60 -1.61 9.70 -9.29
C PHE A 60 -2.54 9.50 -10.49
N LEU A 61 -3.13 8.32 -10.66
CA LEU A 61 -4.15 8.05 -11.68
C LEU A 61 -5.34 9.02 -11.55
N ALA A 62 -5.85 9.22 -10.34
CA ALA A 62 -6.95 10.14 -10.07
C ALA A 62 -6.54 11.62 -10.22
N GLY A 63 -5.30 11.97 -9.84
CA GLY A 63 -4.81 13.35 -9.86
C GLY A 63 -4.46 13.87 -11.25
N PHE A 64 -3.91 13.01 -12.12
CA PHE A 64 -3.49 13.35 -13.47
C PHE A 64 -4.48 12.90 -14.56
N ASP A 65 -5.62 12.30 -14.16
CA ASP A 65 -6.65 11.78 -15.07
C ASP A 65 -6.09 10.77 -16.10
N LEU A 66 -5.13 9.94 -15.67
CA LEU A 66 -4.44 8.98 -16.53
C LEU A 66 -5.24 7.68 -16.67
N LEU A 67 -5.14 7.03 -17.84
CA LEU A 67 -5.67 5.67 -18.09
C LEU A 67 -7.14 5.48 -17.71
N GLY A 68 -8.02 6.46 -17.98
CA GLY A 68 -9.45 6.38 -17.62
C GLY A 68 -9.78 6.95 -16.24
N GLY A 69 -8.84 7.69 -15.63
CA GLY A 69 -9.07 8.57 -14.50
C GLY A 69 -9.57 7.85 -13.26
N THR A 70 -10.73 8.30 -12.76
CA THR A 70 -11.33 7.84 -11.50
C THR A 70 -11.65 6.34 -11.49
N SER A 71 -11.98 5.75 -12.65
CA SER A 71 -12.37 4.33 -12.73
C SER A 71 -11.18 3.41 -12.46
N SER A 72 -10.05 3.69 -13.12
CA SER A 72 -8.80 2.94 -12.95
C SER A 72 -8.18 3.19 -11.57
N ALA A 73 -8.22 4.44 -11.09
CA ALA A 73 -7.81 4.76 -9.72
C ALA A 73 -8.60 3.93 -8.68
N ARG A 74 -9.92 3.78 -8.87
CA ARG A 74 -10.77 2.99 -7.98
C ARG A 74 -10.43 1.50 -8.02
N MET A 75 -10.17 0.94 -9.21
CA MET A 75 -9.71 -0.46 -9.34
C MET A 75 -8.39 -0.71 -8.60
N VAL A 76 -7.41 0.19 -8.78
CA VAL A 76 -6.12 0.09 -8.09
C VAL A 76 -6.28 0.26 -6.57
N ALA A 77 -7.15 1.16 -6.11
CA ALA A 77 -7.45 1.32 -4.70
C ALA A 77 -8.15 0.09 -4.09
N LEU A 78 -9.03 -0.58 -4.84
CA LEU A 78 -9.63 -1.85 -4.42
C LEU A 78 -8.58 -2.97 -4.34
N LEU A 79 -7.64 -3.00 -5.29
CA LEU A 79 -6.54 -3.95 -5.26
C LEU A 79 -5.61 -3.70 -4.06
N SER A 80 -5.33 -2.44 -3.71
CA SER A 80 -4.52 -2.13 -2.52
C SER A 80 -5.20 -2.61 -1.23
N LEU A 81 -6.53 -2.53 -1.18
CA LEU A 81 -7.31 -3.06 -0.06
C LEU A 81 -7.17 -4.58 0.05
N ALA A 82 -7.28 -5.30 -1.07
CA ALA A 82 -7.09 -6.76 -1.07
C ALA A 82 -5.68 -7.14 -0.57
N VAL A 83 -4.63 -6.47 -1.06
CA VAL A 83 -3.25 -6.67 -0.61
C VAL A 83 -3.10 -6.37 0.89
N TYR A 84 -3.73 -5.31 1.37
CA TYR A 84 -3.67 -4.93 2.78
C TYR A 84 -4.37 -5.95 3.69
N ILE A 85 -5.50 -6.49 3.25
CA ILE A 85 -6.21 -7.56 3.97
C ILE A 85 -5.33 -8.81 4.07
N THR A 86 -4.68 -9.23 2.98
CA THR A 86 -3.75 -10.36 3.00
C THR A 86 -2.58 -10.13 3.97
N PHE A 87 -2.03 -8.91 3.99
CA PHE A 87 -1.02 -8.50 4.96
C PHE A 87 -1.55 -8.60 6.41
N LEU A 88 -2.73 -8.03 6.69
CA LEU A 88 -3.32 -8.06 8.03
C LEU A 88 -3.62 -9.47 8.52
N ILE A 89 -4.19 -10.33 7.66
CA ILE A 89 -4.45 -11.73 7.99
C ILE A 89 -3.13 -12.39 8.38
N THR A 90 -2.10 -12.25 7.54
CA THR A 90 -0.79 -12.88 7.77
C THR A 90 -0.08 -12.32 9.02
N LEU A 91 -0.30 -11.05 9.34
CA LEU A 91 0.24 -10.37 10.52
C LEU A 91 -0.46 -10.85 11.81
N LEU A 92 -1.77 -11.07 11.76
CA LEU A 92 -2.59 -11.46 12.90
C LEU A 92 -2.59 -12.96 13.15
N THR A 93 -2.37 -13.78 12.11
CA THR A 93 -2.19 -15.22 12.27
C THR A 93 -0.92 -15.49 13.07
N LYS A 94 -1.08 -15.87 14.34
CA LYS A 94 0.00 -16.42 15.16
C LYS A 94 0.42 -17.77 14.57
N PRO A 95 1.74 -18.10 14.54
CA PRO A 95 2.14 -19.47 14.28
C PRO A 95 1.58 -20.32 15.44
N SER A 96 0.67 -21.24 15.14
CA SER A 96 0.29 -22.31 16.06
C SER A 96 1.50 -23.22 16.22
N LEU A 97 2.30 -22.95 17.27
CA LEU A 97 3.24 -23.90 17.83
C LEU A 97 2.47 -24.97 18.60
#